data_AF-A0A954W693-F1
#
_entry.id   AF-A0A954W693-F1
#
_cell.length_a   1.000
_cell.length_b   1.000
_cell.length_c   1.000
_cell.angle_alpha   90.00
_cell.angle_beta   90.00
_cell.angle_gamma   90.00
#
_symmetry.space_group_name_H-M   'P 1'
#
loop_
_entity.id
_entity.type
_entity.pdbx_description
1 polymer ?
#
loop_
_entity_poly.entity_id
_entity_poly.type
_entity_poly.pdbx_seq_one_letter_code
_entity_poly.pdbx_strand_id
1 'polypeptide(L)'
;MALVCLGAGGCAMGSLSLPESLRRGGGPVEAALAPSNDRPWRDDLAVLSTASIQRDQVTIRNIRNCSYVTEDDYQVDHYDKSFQLAELRGVDFIVVPFKEAPTLAHTMLSFDFGQSGHVVVSVEARLEKGEAYSPLAGSARQYELMYVIGDERDLIRLRTQVRDVDVFLYRTNATPEQSREILVDILRRANQLARQPEFYDSLTNNCTSNIVMHV
;
A
#
# COMPACT_ATOMS: atom_id res chain seq x y z
N MET A 1 -45.25 -34.58 51.70
CA MET A 1 -46.52 -35.15 51.19
C MET A 1 -46.28 -35.56 49.73
N ALA A 2 -46.28 -36.87 49.45
CA ALA A 2 -46.17 -37.61 48.17
C ALA A 2 -45.01 -37.23 47.19
N LEU A 3 -43.95 -38.03 46.98
CA LEU A 3 -43.82 -39.34 46.32
C LEU A 3 -44.13 -39.31 44.80
N VAL A 4 -43.13 -39.61 43.96
CA VAL A 4 -43.08 -40.70 42.93
C VAL A 4 -41.82 -40.54 42.06
N CYS A 5 -40.96 -41.57 42.11
CA CYS A 5 -39.95 -41.89 41.09
C CYS A 5 -40.59 -42.74 39.97
N LEU A 6 -40.02 -42.73 38.75
CA LEU A 6 -39.65 -43.92 37.95
C LEU A 6 -39.29 -43.53 36.50
N GLY A 7 -38.15 -44.01 36.00
CA GLY A 7 -37.85 -44.03 34.57
C GLY A 7 -36.37 -43.99 34.21
N ALA A 8 -35.70 -45.15 34.25
CA ALA A 8 -34.33 -45.35 33.78
C ALA A 8 -34.23 -45.39 32.24
N GLY A 9 -33.15 -44.86 31.65
CA GLY A 9 -32.81 -45.06 30.23
C GLY A 9 -31.66 -44.17 29.77
N GLY A 10 -30.56 -44.78 29.29
CA GLY A 10 -29.24 -44.18 29.12
C GLY A 10 -29.09 -43.03 28.11
N CYS A 11 -28.11 -42.17 28.37
CA CYS A 11 -27.58 -41.20 27.43
C CYS A 11 -26.82 -41.91 26.28
N ALA A 12 -27.28 -41.73 25.05
CA ALA A 12 -26.46 -41.93 23.86
C ALA A 12 -26.14 -40.56 23.26
N MET A 13 -24.85 -40.19 23.21
CA MET A 13 -24.39 -39.01 22.48
C MET A 13 -24.57 -39.24 20.99
N GLY A 14 -25.68 -38.73 20.43
CA GLY A 14 -25.83 -38.58 18.99
C GLY A 14 -24.82 -37.56 18.48
N SER A 15 -23.86 -38.01 17.66
CA SER A 15 -23.01 -37.12 16.88
C SER A 15 -23.89 -36.29 15.93
N LEU A 16 -24.15 -35.03 16.29
CA LEU A 16 -24.78 -34.07 15.41
C LEU A 16 -23.77 -33.72 14.31
N SER A 17 -23.82 -34.48 13.21
CA SER A 17 -23.16 -34.11 11.97
C SER A 17 -23.79 -32.81 11.47
N LEU A 18 -22.99 -31.75 11.41
CA LEU A 18 -23.37 -30.47 10.84
C LEU A 18 -23.86 -30.66 9.40
N PRO A 19 -24.92 -29.95 8.98
CA PRO A 19 -25.45 -30.03 7.62
C PRO A 19 -24.39 -29.57 6.62
N GLU A 20 -24.33 -30.28 5.49
CA GLU A 20 -23.33 -30.12 4.43
C GLU A 20 -23.32 -28.73 3.76
N SER A 21 -24.34 -27.91 4.03
CA SER A 21 -24.46 -26.51 3.61
C SER A 21 -23.47 -25.55 4.29
N LEU A 22 -22.80 -25.97 5.37
CA LEU A 22 -21.74 -25.20 6.03
C LEU A 22 -20.33 -25.55 5.52
N ARG A 23 -20.20 -26.43 4.52
CA ARG A 23 -18.91 -26.88 3.96
C ARG A 23 -18.54 -26.27 2.61
N ARG A 24 -19.26 -25.27 2.08
CA ARG A 24 -18.92 -24.63 0.81
C ARG A 24 -19.16 -23.12 0.79
N GLY A 25 -18.08 -22.39 0.54
CA GLY A 25 -18.07 -21.16 -0.26
C GLY A 25 -18.32 -19.88 0.52
N GLY A 26 -17.27 -19.09 0.71
CA GLY A 26 -17.38 -17.74 1.24
C GLY A 26 -18.23 -16.85 0.34
N GLY A 27 -19.16 -16.12 0.96
CA GLY A 27 -20.13 -15.29 0.25
C GLY A 27 -19.53 -13.94 -0.22
N PRO A 28 -20.26 -13.18 -1.06
CA PRO A 28 -19.82 -11.85 -1.52
C PRO A 28 -19.56 -10.85 -0.39
N VAL A 29 -20.15 -11.07 0.79
CA VAL A 29 -19.92 -10.25 1.99
C VAL A 29 -18.57 -10.54 2.63
N GLU A 30 -18.06 -11.77 2.60
CA GLU A 30 -16.71 -12.11 3.09
C GLU A 30 -15.61 -11.59 2.15
N ALA A 31 -15.86 -11.60 0.83
CA ALA A 31 -14.94 -11.04 -0.15
C ALA A 31 -14.75 -9.51 0.01
N ALA A 32 -15.78 -8.80 0.48
CA ALA A 32 -15.69 -7.36 0.76
C ALA A 32 -14.92 -7.03 2.05
N LEU A 33 -14.78 -7.98 2.98
CA LEU A 33 -14.16 -7.80 4.30
C LEU A 33 -12.68 -8.19 4.35
N ALA A 34 -12.14 -8.81 3.30
CA ALA A 34 -10.74 -9.17 3.18
C ALA A 34 -10.01 -8.24 2.20
N PRO A 35 -8.74 -7.89 2.46
CA PRO A 35 -7.91 -7.20 1.47
C PRO A 35 -7.80 -8.04 0.20
N SER A 36 -7.86 -7.40 -0.96
CA SER A 36 -7.70 -8.07 -2.25
C SER A 36 -6.81 -7.25 -3.17
N ASN A 37 -6.08 -7.90 -4.09
CA ASN A 37 -5.41 -7.24 -5.20
C ASN A 37 -6.26 -7.24 -6.47
N ASP A 38 -7.39 -7.95 -6.47
CA ASP A 38 -8.29 -8.15 -7.60
C ASP A 38 -9.61 -7.37 -7.38
N ARG A 39 -9.53 -6.05 -7.55
CA ARG A 39 -10.65 -5.11 -7.47
C ARG A 39 -10.63 -4.17 -8.68
N PRO A 40 -11.75 -3.49 -9.02
CA PRO A 40 -11.77 -2.51 -10.09
C PRO A 40 -11.03 -1.24 -9.66
N TRP A 41 -9.71 -1.29 -9.62
CA TRP A 41 -8.85 -0.17 -9.20
C TRP A 41 -8.96 1.04 -10.12
N ARG A 42 -8.77 2.23 -9.54
CA ARG A 42 -8.48 3.44 -10.31
C ARG A 42 -7.24 3.21 -11.17
N ASP A 43 -7.23 3.77 -12.38
CA ASP A 43 -6.28 3.37 -13.41
C ASP A 43 -4.81 3.64 -13.01
N ASP A 44 -4.53 4.73 -12.30
CA ASP A 44 -3.18 5.06 -11.77
C ASP A 44 -2.74 4.20 -10.57
N LEU A 45 -3.63 3.38 -10.02
CA LEU A 45 -3.41 2.49 -8.88
C LEU A 45 -3.63 1.01 -9.24
N ALA A 46 -3.92 0.71 -10.51
CA ALA A 46 -4.29 -0.63 -10.96
C ALA A 46 -3.12 -1.61 -11.01
N VAL A 47 -1.89 -1.13 -11.19
CA VAL A 47 -0.69 -1.96 -11.35
C VAL A 47 0.21 -1.82 -10.13
N LEU A 48 0.57 -2.95 -9.51
CA LEU A 48 1.49 -2.99 -8.37
C LEU A 48 2.95 -3.06 -8.86
N SER A 49 3.80 -2.23 -8.26
CA SER A 49 5.24 -2.33 -8.44
C SER A 49 5.80 -3.52 -7.68
N THR A 50 6.76 -4.22 -8.29
CA THR A 50 7.49 -5.33 -7.67
C THR A 50 8.97 -5.17 -7.95
N ALA A 51 9.83 -5.84 -7.18
CA ALA A 51 11.27 -5.77 -7.40
C ALA A 51 11.97 -7.10 -7.17
N SER A 52 13.03 -7.36 -7.93
CA SER A 52 13.96 -8.44 -7.67
C SER A 52 15.33 -7.88 -7.33
N ILE A 53 15.95 -8.40 -6.28
CA ILE A 53 17.28 -7.99 -5.85
C ILE A 53 18.23 -9.16 -6.08
N GLN A 54 19.28 -8.93 -6.87
CA GLN A 54 20.32 -9.90 -7.17
C GLN A 54 21.68 -9.30 -6.83
N ARG A 55 22.25 -9.72 -5.70
CA ARG A 55 23.50 -9.17 -5.14
C ARG A 55 23.41 -7.65 -4.94
N ASP A 56 23.96 -6.89 -5.88
CA ASP A 56 24.07 -5.44 -5.84
C ASP A 56 23.26 -4.75 -6.93
N GLN A 57 22.45 -5.49 -7.68
CA GLN A 57 21.51 -4.94 -8.65
C GLN A 57 20.09 -5.15 -8.17
N VAL A 58 19.27 -4.10 -8.31
CA VAL A 58 17.83 -4.16 -8.10
C VAL A 58 17.12 -3.89 -9.41
N THR A 59 16.19 -4.74 -9.78
CA THR A 59 15.28 -4.52 -10.91
C THR A 59 13.90 -4.23 -10.35
N ILE A 60 13.39 -3.04 -10.59
CA ILE A 60 12.04 -2.63 -10.21
C ILE A 60 11.17 -2.73 -11.46
N ARG A 61 10.05 -3.42 -11.33
CA ARG A 61 9.03 -3.57 -12.35
C ARG A 61 7.83 -2.71 -12.05
N ASN A 62 7.20 -2.22 -13.11
CA ASN A 62 6.06 -1.31 -13.04
C ASN A 62 6.37 -0.03 -12.25
N ILE A 63 7.48 0.65 -12.59
CA ILE A 63 7.71 2.02 -12.13
C ILE A 63 6.68 2.90 -12.84
N ARG A 64 5.81 3.54 -12.06
CA ARG A 64 4.73 4.38 -12.60
C ARG A 64 5.28 5.68 -13.17
N ASN A 65 4.77 6.09 -14.31
CA ASN A 65 5.18 7.30 -15.00
C ASN A 65 3.99 7.99 -15.66
N CYS A 66 3.06 8.49 -14.86
CA CYS A 66 1.89 9.18 -15.37
C CYS A 66 2.23 10.52 -16.04
N SER A 67 1.53 10.82 -17.13
CA SER A 67 1.54 12.13 -17.79
C SER A 67 0.19 12.80 -17.62
N TYR A 68 0.17 14.01 -17.07
CA TYR A 68 -1.06 14.70 -16.66
C TYR A 68 -1.38 15.89 -17.57
N VAL A 69 -2.63 15.96 -18.01
CA VAL A 69 -3.27 17.18 -18.53
C VAL A 69 -4.00 17.89 -17.40
N THR A 70 -4.78 17.13 -16.62
CA THR A 70 -5.42 17.57 -15.37
C THR A 70 -5.32 16.44 -14.32
N GLU A 71 -5.90 16.62 -13.13
CA GLU A 71 -5.93 15.56 -12.12
C GLU A 71 -6.78 14.35 -12.55
N ASP A 72 -7.83 14.58 -13.33
CA ASP A 72 -8.75 13.54 -13.80
C ASP A 72 -8.52 13.14 -15.27
N ASP A 73 -7.61 13.82 -15.98
CA ASP A 73 -7.22 13.54 -17.37
C ASP A 73 -5.71 13.32 -17.44
N TYR A 74 -5.33 12.04 -17.48
CA TYR A 74 -3.95 11.59 -17.46
C TYR A 74 -3.79 10.28 -18.23
N GLN A 75 -2.56 10.06 -18.70
CA GLN A 75 -2.12 8.79 -19.25
C GLN A 75 -1.27 8.06 -18.20
N VAL A 76 -1.61 6.80 -17.92
CA VAL A 76 -0.84 5.93 -17.02
C VAL A 76 0.09 5.07 -17.84
N ASP A 77 1.40 5.30 -17.71
CA ASP A 77 2.44 4.44 -18.26
C ASP A 77 3.26 3.81 -17.14
N HIS A 78 3.90 2.69 -17.46
CA HIS A 78 4.80 1.98 -16.56
C HIS A 78 6.07 1.56 -17.31
N TYR A 79 7.19 1.54 -16.61
CA TYR A 79 8.43 0.98 -17.15
C TYR A 79 9.18 0.13 -16.12
N ASP A 80 10.01 -0.76 -16.62
CA ASP A 80 10.91 -1.58 -15.80
C ASP A 80 12.32 -1.00 -15.87
N LYS A 81 13.03 -0.96 -14.74
CA LYS A 81 14.41 -0.47 -14.72
C LYS A 81 15.26 -1.18 -13.67
N SER A 82 16.51 -1.40 -14.03
CA SER A 82 17.54 -1.91 -13.13
C SER A 82 18.44 -0.78 -12.64
N PHE A 83 18.79 -0.83 -11.36
CA PHE A 83 19.70 0.10 -10.70
C PHE A 83 20.79 -0.67 -9.97
N GLN A 84 22.00 -0.11 -9.96
CA GLN A 84 23.08 -0.60 -9.11
C GLN A 84 22.93 0.01 -7.72
N LEU A 85 22.90 -0.81 -6.67
CA LEU A 85 22.78 -0.34 -5.29
C LEU A 85 24.01 0.45 -4.86
N ALA A 86 25.19 0.16 -5.41
CA ALA A 86 26.39 0.98 -5.23
C ALA A 86 26.29 2.40 -5.83
N GLU A 87 25.33 2.67 -6.72
CA GLU A 87 25.09 4.03 -7.25
C GLU A 87 24.14 4.84 -6.38
N LEU A 88 23.50 4.23 -5.38
CA LEU A 88 22.60 4.92 -4.47
C LEU A 88 23.38 5.89 -3.57
N ARG A 89 23.07 7.18 -3.68
CA ARG A 89 23.77 8.27 -2.99
C ARG A 89 23.10 8.68 -1.69
N GLY A 90 21.78 8.52 -1.62
CA GLY A 90 21.00 8.97 -0.48
C GLY A 90 19.50 8.78 -0.70
N VAL A 91 18.75 9.19 0.31
CA VAL A 91 17.29 9.29 0.27
C VAL A 91 16.85 10.64 0.81
N ASP A 92 15.93 11.29 0.13
CA ASP A 92 15.29 12.53 0.57
C ASP A 92 13.87 12.27 1.04
N PHE A 93 13.44 12.97 2.09
CA PHE A 93 12.09 12.88 2.63
C PHE A 93 11.21 14.01 2.08
N ILE A 94 10.04 13.67 1.56
CA ILE A 94 9.14 14.62 0.90
C ILE A 94 7.84 14.68 1.67
N VAL A 95 7.39 15.91 1.96
CA VAL A 95 6.17 16.19 2.71
C VAL A 95 5.23 17.06 1.87
N VAL A 96 3.98 16.64 1.79
CA VAL A 96 2.91 17.33 1.06
C VAL A 96 1.75 17.53 2.03
N PRO A 97 1.58 18.73 2.62
CA PRO A 97 0.49 18.99 3.55
C PRO A 97 -0.88 18.87 2.86
N PHE A 98 -1.87 18.32 3.56
CA PHE A 98 -3.24 18.34 3.04
C PHE A 98 -3.86 19.73 3.25
N LYS A 99 -4.46 20.30 2.20
CA LYS A 99 -5.12 21.62 2.24
C LYS A 99 -6.23 21.68 3.31
N GLU A 100 -6.98 20.59 3.44
CA GLU A 100 -8.15 20.48 4.33
C GLU A 100 -7.78 20.01 5.74
N ALA A 101 -6.57 19.49 5.94
CA ALA A 101 -6.08 19.00 7.23
C ALA A 101 -4.57 19.23 7.35
N PRO A 102 -4.11 20.46 7.62
CA PRO A 102 -2.67 20.81 7.60
C PRO A 102 -1.80 20.05 8.61
N THR A 103 -2.42 19.45 9.64
CA THR A 103 -1.75 18.58 10.63
C THR A 103 -1.48 17.17 10.10
N LEU A 104 -2.07 16.82 8.96
CA LEU A 104 -1.82 15.60 8.22
C LEU A 104 -1.04 15.96 6.95
N ALA A 105 -0.04 15.15 6.64
CA ALA A 105 0.72 15.31 5.42
C ALA A 105 0.89 13.95 4.75
N HIS A 106 0.81 13.98 3.42
CA HIS A 106 1.25 12.87 2.62
C HIS A 106 2.78 12.89 2.54
N THR A 107 3.39 11.74 2.77
CA THR A 107 4.85 11.60 2.89
C THR A 107 5.37 10.62 1.85
N MET A 108 6.51 10.95 1.24
CA MET A 108 7.18 10.16 0.20
C MET A 108 8.69 10.13 0.45
N LEU A 109 9.39 9.18 -0.18
CA LEU A 109 10.84 9.09 -0.17
C LEU A 109 11.37 9.13 -1.60
N SER A 110 12.40 9.94 -1.88
CA SER A 110 13.10 9.97 -3.17
C SER A 110 14.51 9.41 -3.03
N PHE A 111 14.82 8.33 -3.77
CA PHE A 111 16.11 7.67 -3.77
C PHE A 111 16.97 8.14 -4.94
N ASP A 112 18.14 8.72 -4.66
CA ASP A 112 19.06 9.27 -5.66
C ASP A 112 20.08 8.23 -6.14
N PHE A 113 19.94 7.75 -7.38
CA PHE A 113 20.92 6.89 -8.06
C PHE A 113 21.87 7.67 -8.97
N GLY A 114 21.97 8.98 -8.80
CA GLY A 114 22.83 9.86 -9.56
C GLY A 114 22.47 9.95 -11.03
N GLN A 115 23.40 9.54 -11.89
CA GLN A 115 23.17 9.56 -13.34
C GLN A 115 22.08 8.59 -13.78
N SER A 116 21.81 7.57 -12.97
CA SER A 116 20.70 6.63 -13.18
C SER A 116 19.35 7.22 -12.77
N GLY A 117 19.29 8.43 -12.21
CA GLY A 117 18.07 9.17 -11.88
C GLY A 117 17.52 8.87 -10.49
N HIS A 118 16.28 9.28 -10.24
CA HIS A 118 15.59 9.08 -8.98
C HIS A 118 14.49 8.02 -9.08
N VAL A 119 14.21 7.38 -7.94
CA VAL A 119 13.00 6.58 -7.75
C VAL A 119 12.26 7.13 -6.54
N VAL A 120 11.00 7.51 -6.73
CA VAL A 120 10.17 8.01 -5.64
C VAL A 120 9.22 6.92 -5.19
N VAL A 121 9.12 6.74 -3.87
CA VAL A 121 8.19 5.80 -3.25
C VAL A 121 7.17 6.59 -2.47
N SER A 122 5.91 6.30 -2.75
CA SER A 122 4.75 6.82 -2.05
C SER A 122 3.94 5.68 -1.44
N VAL A 123 3.61 5.79 -0.16
CA VAL A 123 2.70 4.87 0.50
C VAL A 123 1.30 5.44 0.39
N GLU A 124 0.41 4.74 -0.31
CA GLU A 124 -0.89 5.23 -0.73
C GLU A 124 -2.00 4.30 -0.26
N ALA A 125 -3.17 4.89 0.00
CA ALA A 125 -4.42 4.16 -0.01
C ALA A 125 -4.79 3.83 -1.46
N ARG A 126 -5.03 2.55 -1.74
CA ARG A 126 -5.39 2.04 -3.06
C ARG A 126 -6.90 2.19 -3.25
N LEU A 127 -7.31 2.99 -4.23
CA LEU A 127 -8.71 3.35 -4.46
C LEU A 127 -9.32 2.56 -5.62
N GLU A 128 -10.55 2.10 -5.46
CA GLU A 128 -11.37 1.55 -6.54
C GLU A 128 -11.93 2.66 -7.45
N LYS A 129 -12.39 2.30 -8.65
CA LYS A 129 -13.02 3.23 -9.59
C LYS A 129 -14.24 3.89 -8.96
N GLY A 130 -14.26 5.22 -8.96
CA GLY A 130 -15.34 6.01 -8.36
C GLY A 130 -15.17 6.29 -6.87
N GLU A 131 -14.11 5.77 -6.23
CA GLU A 131 -13.80 6.12 -4.85
C GLU A 131 -13.00 7.42 -4.74
N ALA A 132 -13.38 8.25 -3.77
CA ALA A 132 -12.61 9.40 -3.34
C ALA A 132 -12.02 9.10 -1.96
N TYR A 133 -10.74 9.45 -1.78
CA TYR A 133 -10.08 9.34 -0.49
C TYR A 133 -10.76 10.27 0.53
N SER A 134 -10.97 9.78 1.75
CA SER A 134 -11.54 10.56 2.83
C SER A 134 -10.74 10.34 4.11
N PRO A 135 -9.93 11.32 4.56
CA PRO A 135 -9.21 11.23 5.83
C PRO A 135 -10.17 11.16 7.03
N LEU A 136 -11.34 11.81 6.90
CA LEU A 136 -12.34 11.97 7.97
C LEU A 136 -13.37 10.84 8.04
N ALA A 137 -13.44 9.96 7.04
CA ALA A 137 -14.34 8.80 7.07
C ALA A 137 -13.92 7.74 8.10
N GLY A 138 -12.73 7.87 8.72
CA GLY A 138 -12.22 6.92 9.70
C GLY A 138 -12.07 5.50 9.14
N SER A 139 -11.85 4.52 10.02
CA SER A 139 -11.72 3.09 9.72
C SER A 139 -12.98 2.42 9.12
N ALA A 140 -14.02 3.20 8.79
CA ALA A 140 -15.23 2.70 8.16
C ALA A 140 -15.05 2.40 6.66
N ARG A 141 -14.04 2.99 6.00
CA ARG A 141 -13.61 2.62 4.65
C ARG A 141 -12.28 1.90 4.73
N GLN A 142 -12.27 0.64 4.31
CA GLN A 142 -11.09 -0.20 4.25
C GLN A 142 -10.46 -0.06 2.86
N TYR A 143 -9.49 0.85 2.72
CA TYR A 143 -8.68 0.92 1.51
C TYR A 143 -7.54 -0.08 1.60
N GLU A 144 -7.11 -0.70 0.51
CA GLU A 144 -5.88 -1.48 0.50
C GLU A 144 -4.64 -0.59 0.55
N LEU A 145 -3.57 -1.08 1.18
CA LEU A 145 -2.27 -0.42 1.21
C LEU A 145 -1.51 -0.70 -0.09
N MET A 146 -0.94 0.34 -0.69
CA MET A 146 -0.08 0.22 -1.86
C MET A 146 1.19 1.04 -1.69
N TYR A 147 2.30 0.50 -2.18
CA TYR A 147 3.54 1.25 -2.40
C TYR A 147 3.62 1.60 -3.88
N VAL A 148 3.30 2.86 -4.20
CA VAL A 148 3.51 3.40 -5.54
C VAL A 148 4.99 3.70 -5.68
N ILE A 149 5.68 2.97 -6.55
CA ILE A 149 7.05 3.26 -6.93
C ILE A 149 6.98 3.95 -8.29
N GLY A 150 7.37 5.22 -8.34
CA GLY A 150 7.16 6.07 -9.50
C GLY A 150 8.39 6.88 -9.90
N ASP A 151 8.33 7.38 -11.12
CA ASP A 151 9.22 8.40 -11.61
C ASP A 151 9.02 9.69 -10.80
N GLU A 152 10.11 10.39 -10.49
CA GLU A 152 10.05 11.66 -9.78
C GLU A 152 9.21 12.70 -10.54
N ARG A 153 9.26 12.68 -11.89
CA ARG A 153 8.49 13.58 -12.74
C ARG A 153 7.00 13.27 -12.76
N ASP A 154 6.60 12.04 -12.43
CA ASP A 154 5.20 11.70 -12.18
C ASP A 154 4.81 12.23 -10.80
N LEU A 155 5.43 11.69 -9.75
CA LEU A 155 4.92 11.86 -8.39
C LEU A 155 5.02 13.31 -7.92
N ILE A 156 6.10 14.03 -8.22
CA ILE A 156 6.27 15.42 -7.79
C ILE A 156 5.44 16.40 -8.64
N ARG A 157 5.33 16.16 -9.95
CA ARG A 157 4.52 17.01 -10.84
C ARG A 157 3.04 16.96 -10.49
N LEU A 158 2.51 15.78 -10.13
CA LEU A 158 1.12 15.65 -9.69
C LEU A 158 0.82 16.62 -8.54
N ARG A 159 1.73 16.77 -7.58
CA ARG A 159 1.51 17.66 -6.44
C ARG A 159 1.75 19.13 -6.80
N THR A 160 2.87 19.42 -7.47
CA THR A 160 3.31 20.82 -7.69
C THR A 160 2.58 21.54 -8.82
N GLN A 161 2.26 20.85 -9.93
CA GLN A 161 1.73 21.50 -11.13
C GLN A 161 0.26 21.16 -11.42
N VAL A 162 -0.17 19.96 -11.02
CA VAL A 162 -1.54 19.49 -11.30
C VAL A 162 -2.47 19.86 -10.15
N ARG A 163 -2.11 19.51 -8.91
CA ARG A 163 -2.87 19.86 -7.70
C ARG A 163 -2.58 21.25 -7.15
N ASP A 164 -1.48 21.84 -7.61
CA ASP A 164 -0.99 23.16 -7.16
C ASP A 164 -0.96 23.23 -5.61
N VAL A 165 -0.18 22.30 -5.01
CA VAL A 165 0.06 22.22 -3.56
C VAL A 165 1.54 22.37 -3.25
N ASP A 166 1.81 22.86 -2.05
CA ASP A 166 3.18 22.96 -1.53
C ASP A 166 3.80 21.56 -1.36
N VAL A 167 5.04 21.44 -1.80
CA VAL A 167 5.86 20.23 -1.63
C VAL A 167 7.17 20.63 -0.98
N PHE A 168 7.45 20.04 0.18
CA PHE A 168 8.67 20.27 0.93
C PHE A 168 9.59 19.07 0.79
N LEU A 169 10.82 19.30 0.32
CA LEU A 169 11.86 18.28 0.23
C LEU A 169 12.89 18.51 1.33
N TYR A 170 13.12 17.49 2.14
CA TYR A 170 14.07 17.49 3.24
C TYR A 170 15.20 16.51 2.93
N ARG A 171 16.40 17.05 2.75
CA ARG A 171 17.60 16.24 2.59
C ARG A 171 17.92 15.53 3.89
N THR A 172 18.08 14.22 3.83
CA THR A 172 18.43 13.43 5.02
C THR A 172 19.95 13.35 5.20
N ASN A 173 20.38 12.98 6.40
CA ASN A 173 21.78 12.66 6.71
C ASN A 173 22.04 11.14 6.65
N ALA A 174 21.15 10.35 6.05
CA ALA A 174 21.32 8.91 5.93
C ALA A 174 22.56 8.60 5.07
N THR A 175 23.38 7.65 5.49
CA THR A 175 24.49 7.19 4.66
C THR A 175 23.97 6.41 3.44
N PRO A 176 24.78 6.23 2.38
CA PRO A 176 24.41 5.34 1.26
C PRO A 176 23.98 3.95 1.72
N GLU A 177 24.64 3.40 2.74
CA GLU A 177 24.31 2.09 3.31
C GLU A 177 22.93 2.10 3.99
N GLN A 178 22.64 3.12 4.81
CA GLN A 178 21.32 3.26 5.44
C GLN A 178 20.22 3.47 4.39
N SER A 179 20.48 4.29 3.38
CA SER A 179 19.55 4.53 2.27
C SER A 179 19.25 3.23 1.51
N ARG A 180 20.26 2.37 1.34
CA ARG A 180 20.10 1.05 0.73
C ARG A 180 19.24 0.13 1.60
N GLU A 181 19.45 0.12 2.91
CA GLU A 181 18.64 -0.68 3.84
C GLU A 181 17.17 -0.29 3.77
N ILE A 182 16.89 1.01 3.85
CA ILE A 182 15.53 1.58 3.71
C ILE A 182 14.91 1.16 2.37
N LEU A 183 15.61 1.37 1.25
CA LEU A 183 15.12 1.00 -0.07
C LEU A 183 14.80 -0.50 -0.17
N VAL A 184 15.73 -1.36 0.27
CA VAL A 184 15.57 -2.80 0.19
C VAL A 184 14.37 -3.27 1.02
N ASP A 185 14.17 -2.69 2.20
CA ASP A 185 13.04 -3.04 3.06
C ASP A 185 11.70 -2.61 2.43
N ILE A 186 11.63 -1.39 1.91
CA ILE A 186 10.48 -0.88 1.14
C ILE A 186 10.14 -1.80 -0.04
N LEU A 187 11.14 -2.22 -0.82
CA LEU A 187 10.93 -3.08 -1.99
C LEU A 187 10.45 -4.48 -1.58
N ARG A 188 10.93 -5.01 -0.45
CA ARG A 188 10.41 -6.26 0.13
C ARG A 188 8.96 -6.10 0.57
N ARG A 189 8.60 -4.96 1.16
CA ARG A 189 7.23 -4.64 1.56
C ARG A 189 6.30 -4.53 0.36
N ALA A 190 6.70 -3.81 -0.70
CA ALA A 190 5.94 -3.75 -1.95
C ALA A 190 5.70 -5.16 -2.55
N ASN A 191 6.74 -6.00 -2.58
CA ASN A 191 6.64 -7.39 -3.02
C ASN A 191 5.70 -8.24 -2.14
N GLN A 192 5.68 -8.00 -0.83
CA GLN A 192 4.79 -8.69 0.08
C GLN A 192 3.34 -8.31 -0.24
N LEU A 193 3.02 -7.02 -0.34
CA LEU A 193 1.68 -6.52 -0.65
C LEU A 193 1.17 -7.02 -2.00
N ALA A 194 2.07 -7.16 -2.99
CA ALA A 194 1.73 -7.77 -4.28
C ALA A 194 1.29 -9.24 -4.18
N ARG A 195 1.72 -9.97 -3.15
CA ARG A 195 1.31 -11.36 -2.90
C ARG A 195 0.18 -11.49 -1.87
N GLN A 196 0.20 -10.64 -0.87
CA GLN A 196 -0.66 -10.67 0.31
C GLN A 196 -1.11 -9.23 0.60
N PRO A 197 -2.25 -8.80 0.03
CA PRO A 197 -2.78 -7.47 0.27
C PRO A 197 -3.10 -7.26 1.75
N GLU A 198 -3.00 -6.00 2.18
CA GLU A 198 -3.35 -5.57 3.53
C GLU A 198 -4.16 -4.28 3.45
N PHE A 199 -5.01 -4.03 4.45
CA PHE A 199 -5.70 -2.74 4.53
C PHE A 199 -4.76 -1.63 5.04
N TYR A 200 -4.96 -0.46 4.48
CA TYR A 200 -4.47 0.82 4.96
C TYR A 200 -5.19 1.16 6.28
N ASP A 201 -4.41 1.51 7.30
CA ASP A 201 -4.93 1.89 8.62
C ASP A 201 -4.34 3.25 8.98
N SER A 202 -5.21 4.25 9.18
CA SER A 202 -4.80 5.64 9.44
C SER A 202 -4.03 5.83 10.74
N LEU A 203 -3.98 4.85 11.65
CA LEU A 203 -3.25 4.89 12.92
C LEU A 203 -1.97 4.06 12.90
N THR A 204 -1.99 2.87 12.31
CA THR A 204 -0.85 1.93 12.39
C THR A 204 -0.19 1.64 11.04
N ASN A 205 -0.91 1.78 9.94
CA ASN A 205 -0.48 1.35 8.61
C ASN A 205 -0.78 2.44 7.56
N ASN A 206 -0.19 3.63 7.76
CA ASN A 206 -0.37 4.81 6.93
C ASN A 206 0.96 5.27 6.32
N CYS A 207 0.94 6.33 5.51
CA CYS A 207 2.15 6.87 4.87
C CYS A 207 3.26 7.24 5.86
N THR A 208 2.93 7.88 6.96
CA THR A 208 3.90 8.29 7.98
C THR A 208 4.40 7.10 8.81
N SER A 209 3.52 6.23 9.29
CA SER A 209 3.92 5.09 10.15
C SER A 209 4.73 4.05 9.37
N ASN A 210 4.37 3.77 8.11
CA ASN A 210 5.15 2.87 7.27
C ASN A 210 6.55 3.44 6.97
N ILE A 211 6.66 4.74 6.66
CA ILE A 211 7.99 5.36 6.46
C ILE A 211 8.81 5.30 7.74
N VAL A 212 8.22 5.61 8.91
CA VAL A 212 8.91 5.52 10.20
C VAL A 212 9.37 4.10 10.51
N MET A 213 8.61 3.05 10.14
CA MET A 213 9.03 1.66 10.36
C MET A 213 10.27 1.25 9.56
N HIS A 214 10.62 1.99 8.50
CA HIS A 214 11.79 1.69 7.67
C HIS A 214 13.08 2.40 8.14
N VAL A 215 12.99 3.35 9.09
CA VAL A 215 14.10 4.19 9.56
C VAL A 215 14.55 3.81 10.97
#